data_AF-A0A0V8RS42-F1
#
_entry.id   AF-A0A0V8RS42-F1
#
_cell.length_a   1.000
_cell.length_b   1.000
_cell.length_c   1.000
_cell.angle_alpha   90.00
_cell.angle_beta   90.00
_cell.angle_gamma   90.00
#
_symmetry.space_group_name_H-M   'P 1'
#
loop_
_entity.id
_entity.type
_entity.pdbx_description
1 polymer ?
#
loop_
_entity_poly.entity_id
_entity_poly.type
_entity_poly.pdbx_seq_one_letter_code
_entity_poly.pdbx_strand_id
1 'polypeptide(L)'
;MPLLAELASRLDQGPGSRALEKAREAVARILLPERITGPLIQKYIRKAILNHTWHALPPETRALMLLARRLPRIKSPTLASILKQAFLRIELATTRGQALLYGALIAMKKAAQDLHRLLHNASKLLILGLSYLNNPPIYRIYG
;
A
#
# COMPACT_ATOMS: atom_id res chain seq x y z
N MET A 1 -10.31 -15.79 -5.55
CA MET A 1 -10.50 -14.63 -4.65
C MET A 1 -10.83 -13.38 -5.45
N PRO A 2 -12.09 -13.17 -5.86
CA PRO A 2 -12.49 -12.04 -6.72
C PRO A 2 -12.77 -10.73 -5.95
N LEU A 3 -12.91 -10.80 -4.62
CA LEU A 3 -13.40 -9.68 -3.79
C LEU A 3 -12.49 -8.43 -3.77
N LEU A 4 -11.17 -8.58 -3.94
CA LEU A 4 -10.26 -7.43 -3.95
C LEU A 4 -10.29 -6.66 -5.29
N ALA A 5 -10.55 -7.35 -6.40
CA ALA A 5 -10.68 -6.72 -7.71
C ALA A 5 -12.02 -5.97 -7.83
N GLU A 6 -13.08 -6.55 -7.27
CA GLU A 6 -14.42 -5.93 -7.26
C GLU A 6 -14.49 -4.70 -6.34
N LEU A 7 -13.86 -4.74 -5.16
CA LEU A 7 -13.75 -3.57 -4.26
C LEU A 7 -12.91 -2.43 -4.85
N ALA A 8 -11.82 -2.75 -5.57
CA ALA A 8 -11.03 -1.74 -6.27
C ALA A 8 -11.86 -1.06 -7.39
N SER A 9 -12.66 -1.84 -8.13
CA SER A 9 -13.51 -1.31 -9.21
C SER A 9 -14.67 -0.45 -8.72
N ARG A 10 -15.21 -0.70 -7.51
CA ARG A 10 -16.31 0.10 -6.93
C ARG A 10 -15.85 1.43 -6.31
N LEU A 11 -14.57 1.56 -5.97
CA LEU A 11 -14.00 2.79 -5.41
C LEU A 11 -13.51 3.79 -6.47
N ASP A 12 -13.39 3.36 -7.74
CA ASP A 12 -12.84 4.16 -8.84
C ASP A 12 -13.82 5.20 -9.43
N GLN A 13 -15.11 5.21 -9.05
CA GLN A 13 -16.13 6.06 -9.72
C GLN A 13 -16.77 7.18 -8.86
N GLY A 14 -16.16 7.61 -7.75
CA GLY A 14 -16.70 8.72 -6.95
C GLY A 14 -15.64 9.67 -6.35
N PRO A 15 -16.04 10.76 -5.67
CA PRO A 15 -15.12 11.68 -4.96
C PRO A 15 -14.23 11.02 -3.89
N GLY A 16 -14.49 9.74 -3.56
CA GLY A 16 -13.61 8.87 -2.80
C GLY A 16 -12.29 8.52 -3.50
N SER A 17 -12.20 8.59 -4.84
CA SER A 17 -10.99 8.26 -5.61
C SER A 17 -9.83 9.20 -5.28
N ARG A 18 -10.07 10.52 -5.23
CA ARG A 18 -9.06 11.52 -4.87
C ARG A 18 -8.58 11.40 -3.43
N ALA A 19 -9.48 11.05 -2.51
CA ALA A 19 -9.11 10.82 -1.11
C ALA A 19 -8.27 9.54 -0.98
N LEU A 20 -8.61 8.49 -1.72
CA LEU A 20 -7.89 7.22 -1.76
C LEU A 20 -6.50 7.35 -2.40
N GLU A 21 -6.37 8.12 -3.47
CA GLU A 21 -5.06 8.43 -4.07
C GLU A 21 -4.15 9.17 -3.08
N LYS A 22 -4.65 10.24 -2.46
CA LYS A 22 -3.91 10.98 -1.43
C LYS A 22 -3.53 10.11 -0.23
N ALA A 23 -4.44 9.23 0.21
CA ALA A 23 -4.16 8.27 1.28
C ALA A 23 -3.06 7.28 0.86
N ARG A 24 -3.12 6.76 -0.37
CA ARG A 24 -2.08 5.88 -0.93
C ARG A 24 -0.72 6.57 -1.01
N GLU A 25 -0.67 7.80 -1.49
CA GLU A 25 0.57 8.59 -1.53
C GLU A 25 1.16 8.78 -0.14
N ALA A 26 0.32 9.12 0.84
CA ALA A 26 0.76 9.32 2.20
C ALA A 26 1.29 8.03 2.83
N VAL A 27 0.59 6.91 2.64
CA VAL A 27 1.02 5.59 3.10
C VAL A 27 2.29 5.15 2.38
N ALA A 28 2.45 5.47 1.10
CA ALA A 28 3.65 5.18 0.33
C ALA A 28 4.87 5.88 0.92
N ARG A 29 4.74 7.13 1.39
CA ARG A 29 5.84 7.85 2.07
C ARG A 29 6.27 7.19 3.37
N ILE A 30 5.35 6.52 4.07
CA ILE A 30 5.63 5.85 5.35
C ILE A 30 6.20 4.44 5.15
N LEU A 31 5.68 3.70 4.17
CA LEU A 31 5.98 2.28 3.99
C LEU A 31 7.12 2.01 3.01
N LEU A 32 7.30 2.87 2.00
CA LEU A 32 8.26 2.59 0.94
C LEU A 32 9.68 2.98 1.35
N PRO A 33 10.67 2.15 1.01
CA PRO A 33 12.06 2.46 1.26
C PRO A 33 12.56 3.55 0.31
N GLU A 34 13.43 4.42 0.80
CA GLU A 34 14.08 5.45 -0.02
C GLU A 34 15.08 4.83 -1.01
N ARG A 35 15.85 3.84 -0.55
CA ARG A 35 16.89 3.15 -1.33
C ARG A 35 16.45 1.74 -1.68
N ILE A 36 16.56 1.37 -2.96
CA ILE A 36 16.20 0.03 -3.44
C ILE A 36 17.46 -0.75 -3.79
N THR A 37 17.65 -1.88 -3.10
CA THR A 37 18.77 -2.81 -3.28
C THR A 37 18.25 -4.21 -3.63
N GLY A 38 19.12 -5.04 -4.22
CA GLY A 38 18.82 -6.44 -4.54
C GLY A 38 18.26 -7.25 -3.35
N PRO A 39 18.91 -7.24 -2.18
CA PRO A 39 18.41 -7.93 -0.99
C PRO A 39 17.03 -7.45 -0.53
N LEU A 40 16.75 -6.14 -0.65
CA LEU A 40 15.45 -5.57 -0.33
C LEU A 40 14.37 -6.09 -1.26
N ILE A 41 14.63 -6.14 -2.57
CA ILE A 41 13.71 -6.73 -3.55
C ILE A 41 13.44 -8.19 -3.20
N GLN A 42 14.46 -8.97 -2.85
CA GLN A 42 14.28 -10.36 -2.44
C GLN A 42 13.44 -10.51 -1.18
N LYS A 43 13.57 -9.60 -0.21
CA LYS A 43 12.67 -9.52 0.96
C LYS A 43 11.22 -9.27 0.52
N TYR A 44 10.99 -8.34 -0.41
CA TYR A 44 9.65 -8.05 -0.93
C TYR A 44 9.05 -9.20 -1.74
N ILE A 45 9.86 -9.92 -2.53
CA ILE A 45 9.40 -11.14 -3.24
C ILE A 45 8.93 -12.19 -2.22
N ARG A 46 9.74 -12.48 -1.20
CA ARG A 46 9.35 -13.43 -0.14
C ARG A 46 8.06 -12.99 0.56
N LYS A 47 7.96 -11.70 0.90
CA LYS A 47 6.76 -11.12 1.51
C LYS A 47 5.53 -11.24 0.61
N ALA A 48 5.68 -11.02 -0.70
CA ALA A 48 4.58 -11.16 -1.66
C ALA A 48 4.08 -12.60 -1.82
N ILE A 49 5.00 -13.57 -1.77
CA ILE A 49 4.65 -15.00 -1.78
C ILE A 49 3.86 -15.36 -0.53
N LEU A 50 4.35 -14.95 0.65
CA LEU A 50 3.69 -15.23 1.93
C LEU A 50 2.29 -14.62 2.04
N ASN A 51 2.10 -13.40 1.51
CA ASN A 51 0.79 -12.74 1.51
C ASN A 51 -0.06 -13.10 0.28
N HIS A 52 0.35 -14.10 -0.51
CA HIS A 52 -0.30 -14.55 -1.74
C HIS A 52 -0.55 -13.45 -2.79
N THR A 53 0.12 -12.30 -2.68
CA THR A 53 0.03 -11.20 -3.66
C THR A 53 0.93 -11.38 -4.85
N TRP A 54 1.90 -12.28 -4.78
CA TRP A 54 2.82 -12.54 -5.88
C TRP A 54 2.06 -12.84 -7.18
N HIS A 55 1.04 -13.70 -7.13
CA HIS A 55 0.26 -14.08 -8.31
C HIS A 55 -0.67 -12.98 -8.84
N ALA A 56 -1.01 -11.99 -7.99
CA ALA A 56 -1.83 -10.85 -8.39
C ALA A 56 -1.02 -9.74 -9.09
N LEU A 57 0.31 -9.82 -9.06
CA LEU A 57 1.16 -8.85 -9.76
C LEU A 57 1.21 -9.15 -11.27
N PRO A 58 1.26 -8.11 -12.13
CA PRO A 58 1.45 -8.29 -13.56
C PRO A 58 2.70 -9.13 -13.86
N PRO A 59 2.66 -10.00 -14.89
CA PRO A 59 3.79 -10.87 -15.24
C PRO A 59 5.08 -10.08 -15.52
N GLU A 60 4.98 -8.92 -16.16
CA GLU A 60 6.12 -8.04 -16.45
C GLU A 60 6.75 -7.52 -15.16
N THR A 61 5.92 -7.12 -14.20
CA THR A 61 6.38 -6.64 -12.89
C THR A 61 7.09 -7.74 -12.11
N ARG A 62 6.57 -8.97 -12.15
CA ARG A 62 7.23 -10.14 -11.53
C ARG A 62 8.58 -10.43 -12.15
N ALA A 63 8.65 -10.44 -13.48
CA ALA A 63 9.90 -10.64 -14.22
C ALA A 63 10.93 -9.55 -13.85
N LEU A 64 10.50 -8.28 -13.83
CA LEU A 64 11.35 -7.16 -13.41
C LEU A 64 11.87 -7.32 -11.98
N MET A 65 11.03 -7.71 -11.02
CA MET A 65 11.49 -7.96 -9.64
C MET A 65 12.50 -9.11 -9.56
N LEU A 66 12.28 -10.19 -10.31
CA LEU A 66 13.18 -11.36 -10.36
C LEU A 66 14.53 -11.03 -10.99
N LEU A 67 14.59 -10.13 -11.97
CA LEU A 67 15.83 -9.66 -12.59
C LEU A 67 16.51 -8.62 -11.70
N ALA A 68 15.76 -7.63 -11.22
CA ALA A 68 16.28 -6.51 -10.44
C ALA A 68 16.90 -6.94 -9.10
N ARG A 69 16.48 -8.08 -8.53
CA ARG A 69 17.10 -8.63 -7.29
C ARG A 69 18.60 -8.92 -7.43
N ARG A 70 19.09 -9.13 -8.66
CA ARG A 70 20.52 -9.39 -8.94
C ARG A 70 21.35 -8.12 -8.95
N LEU A 71 20.71 -6.95 -9.01
CA LEU A 71 21.41 -5.67 -9.03
C LEU A 71 21.74 -5.25 -7.58
N PRO A 72 22.96 -4.77 -7.31
CA PRO A 72 23.33 -4.30 -5.97
C PRO A 72 22.51 -3.07 -5.57
N ARG A 73 22.29 -2.15 -6.51
CA ARG A 73 21.49 -0.94 -6.32
C ARG A 73 20.82 -0.52 -7.62
N ILE A 74 19.58 -0.06 -7.52
CA ILE A 74 18.86 0.52 -8.66
C ILE A 74 19.19 2.01 -8.76
N LYS A 75 19.78 2.40 -9.88
CA LYS A 75 20.10 3.79 -10.21
C LYS A 75 19.02 4.44 -11.08
N SER A 76 18.36 3.66 -11.94
CA SER A 76 17.33 4.18 -12.85
C SER A 76 16.09 4.65 -12.08
N PRO A 77 15.64 5.91 -12.28
CA PRO A 77 14.46 6.45 -11.61
C PRO A 77 13.17 5.78 -12.10
N THR A 78 13.11 5.39 -13.38
CA THR A 78 11.94 4.70 -13.96
C THR A 78 11.80 3.29 -13.41
N LEU A 79 12.91 2.55 -13.29
CA LEU A 79 12.89 1.24 -12.65
C LEU A 79 12.51 1.35 -11.16
N ALA A 80 13.01 2.38 -10.48
CA ALA A 80 12.68 2.61 -9.08
C ALA A 80 11.19 2.93 -8.88
N SER A 81 10.56 3.70 -9.76
CA SER A 81 9.13 4.03 -9.66
C SER A 81 8.26 2.79 -9.88
N ILE A 82 8.56 1.96 -10.88
CA ILE A 82 7.84 0.70 -11.15
C ILE A 82 7.94 -0.24 -9.93
N LEU A 83 9.15 -0.41 -9.38
CA LEU A 83 9.36 -1.26 -8.20
C LEU A 83 8.68 -0.70 -6.95
N LYS A 84 8.67 0.61 -6.76
CA LYS A 84 7.92 1.27 -5.67
C LYS A 84 6.42 1.01 -5.77
N GLN A 85 5.85 1.06 -6.98
CA GLN A 85 4.44 0.71 -7.20
C GLN A 85 4.18 -0.76 -6.86
N ALA A 86 5.07 -1.67 -7.25
CA ALA A 86 4.96 -3.09 -6.91
C ALA A 86 5.04 -3.32 -5.40
N PHE A 87 6.01 -2.70 -4.72
CA PHE A 87 6.16 -2.77 -3.27
C PHE A 87 4.94 -2.21 -2.55
N LEU A 88 4.38 -1.10 -3.02
CA LEU A 88 3.17 -0.53 -2.43
C LEU A 88 2.00 -1.50 -2.53
N ARG A 89 1.79 -2.15 -3.69
CA ARG A 89 0.75 -3.19 -3.83
C ARG A 89 0.97 -4.35 -2.86
N ILE A 90 2.21 -4.80 -2.69
CA ILE A 90 2.56 -5.87 -1.74
C ILE A 90 2.30 -5.44 -0.29
N GLU A 91 2.68 -4.22 0.08
CA GLU A 91 2.47 -3.68 1.42
C GLU A 91 0.99 -3.51 1.75
N LEU A 92 0.20 -2.98 0.82
CA LEU A 92 -1.24 -2.75 1.00
C LEU A 92 -2.05 -4.04 1.17
N ALA A 93 -1.50 -5.20 0.82
CA ALA A 93 -2.14 -6.48 1.11
C ALA A 93 -1.83 -7.03 2.50
N THR A 94 -0.88 -6.43 3.22
CA THR A 94 -0.60 -6.80 4.60
C THR A 94 -1.61 -6.16 5.54
N THR A 95 -1.90 -6.81 6.67
CA THR A 95 -2.77 -6.24 7.72
C THR A 95 -2.29 -4.86 8.18
N ARG A 96 -0.97 -4.70 8.35
CA ARG A 96 -0.33 -3.42 8.68
C ARG A 96 -0.56 -2.36 7.62
N GLY A 97 -0.39 -2.71 6.34
CA GLY A 97 -0.60 -1.77 5.23
C GLY A 97 -2.06 -1.38 5.06
N GLN A 98 -2.98 -2.34 5.22
CA GLN A 98 -4.42 -2.07 5.25
C GLN A 98 -4.79 -1.15 6.41
N ALA A 99 -4.28 -1.41 7.61
CA ALA A 99 -4.52 -0.55 8.77
C ALA A 99 -4.04 0.88 8.51
N LEU A 100 -2.84 1.06 7.96
CA LEU A 100 -2.34 2.40 7.62
C LEU A 100 -3.23 3.10 6.58
N LEU A 101 -3.69 2.38 5.56
CA LEU A 101 -4.56 2.94 4.53
C LEU A 101 -5.93 3.36 5.09
N TYR A 102 -6.60 2.50 5.85
CA TYR A 102 -7.87 2.85 6.46
C TYR A 102 -7.72 3.92 7.54
N GLY A 103 -6.64 3.87 8.32
CA GLY A 103 -6.29 4.93 9.28
C GLY A 103 -6.12 6.28 8.59
N ALA A 104 -5.43 6.33 7.44
CA ALA A 104 -5.28 7.54 6.64
C ALA A 104 -6.62 8.03 6.08
N LEU A 105 -7.46 7.14 5.54
CA LEU A 105 -8.79 7.50 5.03
C LEU A 105 -9.69 8.09 6.13
N ILE A 106 -9.71 7.48 7.31
CA ILE A 106 -10.51 7.96 8.45
C ILE A 106 -9.98 9.30 8.95
N ALA A 107 -8.65 9.45 9.03
CA ALA A 107 -8.02 10.71 9.41
C ALA A 107 -8.37 11.84 8.42
N MET A 108 -8.32 11.55 7.12
CA MET A 108 -8.69 12.51 6.06
C MET A 108 -10.16 12.93 6.12
N LYS A 109 -11.07 12.01 6.46
CA LYS A 109 -12.50 12.33 6.60
C LYS A 109 -12.77 13.21 7.83
N LYS A 110 -12.09 12.94 8.94
CA LYS A 110 -12.31 13.65 10.22
C LYS A 110 -11.61 15.01 10.30
N ALA A 111 -10.47 15.17 9.62
CA ALA A 111 -9.63 16.35 9.76
C ALA A 111 -9.02 16.74 8.40
N ALA A 112 -9.84 17.32 7.52
CA ALA A 112 -9.41 17.81 6.21
C ALA A 112 -8.26 18.84 6.30
N GLN A 113 -8.11 19.53 7.44
CA GLN A 113 -7.12 20.59 7.66
C GLN A 113 -5.81 20.13 8.35
N ASP A 114 -5.78 18.98 9.04
CA ASP A 114 -4.63 18.52 9.84
C ASP A 114 -3.91 17.27 9.27
N LEU A 115 -4.09 17.02 7.97
CA LEU A 115 -3.53 15.87 7.28
C LEU A 115 -2.01 15.75 7.48
N HIS A 116 -1.27 16.86 7.38
CA HIS A 116 0.18 16.86 7.54
C HIS A 116 0.65 16.42 8.94
N ARG A 117 -0.07 16.79 10.01
CA ARG A 117 0.28 16.39 11.38
C ARG A 117 -0.07 14.94 11.67
N LEU A 118 -1.18 14.45 11.13
CA LEU A 118 -1.63 13.07 11.33
C LEU A 118 -0.77 12.06 10.56
N LEU A 119 -0.26 12.44 9.38
CA LEU A 119 0.66 11.61 8.59
C LEU A 119 2.04 11.47 9.23
N HIS A 120 2.47 12.41 10.08
CA HIS A 120 3.72 12.30 10.83
C HIS A 120 3.66 11.28 11.97
N ASN A 121 2.46 10.84 12.38
CA ASN A 121 2.29 9.96 13.53
C ASN A 121 1.76 8.58 13.09
N ALA A 122 2.63 7.80 12.46
CA ALA A 122 2.31 6.48 11.90
C ALA A 122 1.64 5.54 12.94
N SER A 123 2.02 5.63 14.22
CA SER A 123 1.42 4.87 15.32
C SER A 123 -0.07 5.22 15.51
N LYS A 124 -0.42 6.50 15.43
CA LYS A 124 -1.82 6.95 15.58
C LYS A 124 -2.67 6.48 14.39
N LEU A 125 -2.12 6.51 13.18
CA LEU A 125 -2.78 5.97 11.99
C LEU A 125 -3.00 4.46 12.10
N LEU A 126 -2.00 3.72 12.59
CA LEU A 126 -2.13 2.28 12.83
C LEU A 126 -3.23 1.97 13.85
N ILE A 127 -3.30 2.71 14.96
CA ILE A 127 -4.34 2.51 15.99
C ILE A 127 -5.73 2.74 15.40
N LEU A 128 -5.93 3.84 14.67
CA LEU A 128 -7.21 4.15 14.02
C LEU A 128 -7.60 3.08 12.99
N GLY A 129 -6.63 2.66 12.17
CA GLY A 129 -6.83 1.63 11.16
C GLY A 129 -7.11 0.25 11.74
N LEU A 130 -6.41 -0.15 12.79
CA LEU A 130 -6.62 -1.42 13.48
C LEU A 130 -7.98 -1.44 14.19
N SER A 131 -8.34 -0.34 14.86
CA SER A 131 -9.68 -0.18 15.45
C SER A 131 -10.76 -0.35 14.39
N TYR A 132 -10.56 0.21 13.20
CA TYR A 132 -11.50 0.04 12.08
C TYR A 132 -11.54 -1.41 11.55
N LEU A 133 -10.39 -2.04 11.33
CA LEU A 133 -10.31 -3.42 10.85
C LEU A 133 -10.82 -4.44 11.88
N ASN A 134 -10.78 -4.12 13.17
CA ASN A 134 -11.32 -5.00 14.20
C ASN A 134 -12.86 -5.01 14.23
N ASN A 135 -13.52 -4.01 13.65
CA ASN A 135 -14.97 -4.00 13.56
C ASN A 135 -15.46 -5.09 12.59
N PRO A 136 -16.59 -5.77 12.89
CA PRO A 136 -17.19 -6.71 11.96
C PRO A 136 -17.48 -6.04 10.61
N PRO A 137 -17.37 -6.76 9.47
CA PRO A 137 -17.56 -6.18 8.14
C PRO A 137 -18.86 -5.41 7.95
N ILE A 138 -19.94 -5.84 8.62
CA ILE A 138 -21.26 -5.18 8.58
C ILE A 138 -21.21 -3.72 9.06
N TYR A 139 -20.27 -3.38 9.95
CA TYR A 139 -20.13 -2.04 10.54
C TYR A 139 -19.07 -1.17 9.86
N ARG A 140 -18.48 -1.63 8.75
CA ARG A 140 -17.38 -0.95 8.08
C ARG A 140 -17.89 -0.03 6.97
N ILE A 141 -17.66 1.28 7.12
CA ILE A 141 -18.16 2.32 6.19
C ILE A 141 -17.40 2.34 4.85
N TYR A 142 -16.15 1.89 4.84
CA TYR A 142 -15.22 1.89 3.71
C TYR A 142 -14.97 0.48 3.14
N GLY A 143 -15.76 -0.51 3.52
CA GLY A 143 -15.66 -1.89 3.03
C GLY A 143 -16.33 -2.90 3.93
#